data_AF-A0A9D1CH37-F1
#
_entry.id   AF-A0A9D1CH37-F1
#
_cell.length_a   1.000
_cell.length_b   1.000
_cell.length_c   1.000
_cell.angle_alpha   90.00
_cell.angle_beta   90.00
_cell.angle_gamma   90.00
#
_symmetry.space_group_name_H-M   'P 1'
#
loop_
_entity.id
_entity.type
_entity.pdbx_description
1 polymer ?
#
loop_
_entity_poly.entity_id
_entity_poly.type
_entity_poly.pdbx_seq_one_letter_code
_entity_poly.pdbx_strand_id
1 'polypeptide(L)'
;VRRLPGFPIVLHGSSSVPQEYVKMINENGGKMPDAVGIPEEQLRQAARGAVCKINIDSDLRLAMTGTIRKFFAEHPDKFDPREYLKPARANIKELVKHKLINVLGCDGKA
;
A
#
# COMPACT_ATOMS: atom_id res chain seq x y z
N VAL A 1 -1.04 20.67 -16.54
CA VAL A 1 0.35 20.85 -16.03
C VAL A 1 1.32 20.59 -17.17
N ARG A 2 2.13 21.59 -17.55
CA ARG A 2 3.15 21.43 -18.61
C ARG A 2 4.29 20.57 -18.07
N ARG A 3 4.67 19.51 -18.77
CA ARG A 3 5.85 18.70 -18.41
C ARG A 3 7.10 19.58 -18.53
N LEU A 4 8.01 19.53 -17.55
CA LEU A 4 9.34 20.13 -17.67
C LEU A 4 10.19 19.18 -18.53
N PRO A 5 10.57 19.58 -19.76
CA PRO A 5 11.33 18.69 -20.64
C PRO A 5 12.64 18.26 -19.97
N GLY A 6 12.92 16.96 -19.95
CA GLY A 6 14.16 16.41 -19.38
C GLY A 6 14.19 16.24 -17.86
N PHE A 7 13.15 16.63 -17.11
CA PHE A 7 13.13 16.52 -15.64
C PHE A 7 12.06 15.54 -15.14
N PRO A 8 12.46 14.39 -14.55
CA PRO A 8 11.53 13.49 -13.87
C PRO A 8 11.00 14.12 -12.58
N ILE A 9 9.68 14.15 -12.38
CA ILE A 9 9.06 14.62 -11.13
C ILE A 9 8.73 13.43 -10.23
N VAL A 10 9.08 13.54 -8.95
CA VAL A 10 8.89 12.48 -7.95
C VAL A 10 7.94 12.98 -6.86
N LEU A 11 6.98 12.14 -6.46
CA LEU A 11 6.14 12.39 -5.29
C LEU A 11 6.60 11.56 -4.09
N HIS A 12 6.67 12.20 -2.92
CA HIS A 12 6.98 11.60 -1.62
C HIS A 12 5.75 11.66 -0.71
N GLY A 13 5.73 10.85 0.36
CA GLY A 13 4.61 10.83 1.30
C GLY A 13 3.26 10.47 0.66
N SER A 14 3.29 9.66 -0.40
CA SER A 14 2.14 9.49 -1.32
C SER A 14 1.39 8.17 -1.12
N SER A 15 1.47 7.60 0.09
CA SER A 15 0.72 6.39 0.46
C SER A 15 -0.77 6.73 0.61
N SER A 16 -1.67 5.86 0.15
CA SER A 16 -3.11 6.11 0.23
C SER A 16 -3.74 5.66 1.53
N VAL A 17 -3.01 4.88 2.34
CA VAL A 17 -3.42 4.36 3.65
C VAL A 17 -4.78 3.63 3.55
N PRO A 18 -4.81 2.42 2.98
CA PRO A 18 -6.05 1.67 2.79
C PRO A 18 -6.72 1.39 4.13
N GLN A 19 -7.95 1.87 4.28
CA GLN A 19 -8.66 1.84 5.56
C GLN A 19 -9.03 0.42 6.01
N GLU A 20 -9.10 -0.54 5.08
CA GLU A 20 -9.28 -1.95 5.40
C GLU A 20 -8.14 -2.51 6.27
N TYR A 21 -6.88 -2.15 5.98
CA TYR A 21 -5.73 -2.57 6.77
C TYR A 21 -5.62 -1.77 8.07
N VAL A 22 -6.06 -0.50 8.06
CA VAL A 22 -6.17 0.30 9.28
C VAL A 22 -7.13 -0.35 10.27
N LYS A 23 -8.32 -0.70 9.79
CA LYS A 23 -9.33 -1.41 10.55
C LYS A 23 -8.82 -2.76 11.04
N MET A 24 -8.22 -3.56 10.16
CA MET A 24 -7.63 -4.87 10.51
C MET A 24 -6.59 -4.74 11.64
N ILE A 25 -5.72 -3.73 11.58
CA ILE A 25 -4.73 -3.49 12.64
C ILE A 25 -5.43 -3.11 13.95
N ASN A 26 -6.41 -2.20 13.92
CA ASN A 26 -7.12 -1.75 15.11
C ASN A 26 -7.93 -2.88 15.77
N GLU A 27 -8.55 -3.75 14.99
CA GLU A 27 -9.30 -4.93 15.49
C GLU A 27 -8.38 -5.98 16.11
N ASN A 28 -7.09 -6.00 15.75
CA ASN A 28 -6.11 -7.00 16.19
C ASN A 28 -5.00 -6.37 17.05
N GLY A 29 -5.41 -5.53 18.01
CA GLY A 29 -4.55 -5.01 19.08
C GLY A 29 -3.58 -3.88 18.66
N GLY A 30 -3.81 -3.25 17.51
CA GLY A 30 -3.15 -2.01 17.11
C GLY A 30 -3.99 -0.77 17.45
N LYS A 31 -3.41 0.42 17.28
CA LYS A 31 -4.11 1.70 17.46
C LYS A 31 -3.58 2.74 16.48
N MET A 32 -4.42 3.13 15.53
CA MET A 32 -4.08 4.06 14.45
C MET A 32 -5.20 5.08 14.22
N PRO A 33 -5.48 5.99 15.17
CA PRO A 33 -6.60 6.93 15.11
C PRO A 33 -6.46 7.99 14.00
N ASP A 34 -5.24 8.37 13.65
CA ASP A 34 -4.96 9.47 12.71
C ASP A 34 -4.40 8.98 11.36
N ALA A 35 -4.59 7.70 11.03
CA ALA A 35 -4.07 7.11 9.81
C ALA A 35 -4.91 7.53 8.59
N VAL A 36 -4.49 8.63 7.96
CA VAL A 36 -5.08 9.16 6.73
C VAL A 36 -4.03 9.16 5.62
N GLY A 37 -4.46 8.87 4.39
CA GLY A 37 -3.60 8.87 3.21
C GLY A 37 -4.14 9.72 2.08
N ILE A 38 -3.38 9.79 1.00
CA ILE A 38 -3.76 10.57 -0.19
C ILE A 38 -4.81 9.78 -0.98
N PRO A 39 -5.94 10.40 -1.39
CA PRO A 39 -6.92 9.73 -2.24
C PRO A 39 -6.28 9.20 -3.53
N GLU A 40 -6.54 7.94 -3.87
CA GLU A 40 -5.91 7.29 -5.03
C GLU A 40 -6.21 8.00 -6.35
N GLU A 41 -7.37 8.65 -6.48
CA GLU A 41 -7.71 9.46 -7.66
C GLU A 41 -6.75 10.64 -7.86
N GLN A 42 -6.28 11.26 -6.78
CA GLN A 42 -5.27 12.33 -6.88
C GLN A 42 -3.91 11.78 -7.32
N LEU A 43 -3.53 10.60 -6.83
CA LEU A 43 -2.32 9.91 -7.27
C LEU A 43 -2.42 9.51 -8.75
N ARG A 44 -3.59 9.05 -9.19
CA ARG A 44 -3.88 8.71 -10.60
C ARG A 44 -3.77 9.94 -11.50
N GLN A 45 -4.35 11.06 -11.07
CA GLN A 45 -4.25 12.32 -11.77
C GLN A 45 -2.78 12.79 -11.87
N ALA A 46 -2.02 12.68 -10.78
CA ALA A 46 -0.61 13.04 -10.77
C ALA A 46 0.22 12.19 -11.73
N ALA A 47 0.01 10.86 -11.74
CA ALA A 47 0.68 9.91 -12.62
C ALA A 47 0.39 10.15 -14.11
N ARG A 48 -0.78 10.69 -14.46
CA ARG A 48 -1.09 11.12 -15.85
C ARG A 48 -0.34 12.40 -16.26
N GLY A 49 0.17 13.17 -15.30
CA GLY A 49 0.81 14.47 -15.51
C GLY A 49 2.31 14.39 -15.80
N ALA A 50 3.09 15.14 -15.01
CA ALA A 50 4.56 15.21 -15.09
C ALA A 50 5.27 14.26 -14.10
N VAL A 51 4.52 13.65 -13.18
CA VAL A 51 5.07 12.73 -12.17
C VAL A 51 5.43 11.40 -12.82
N CYS A 52 6.65 10.95 -12.62
CA CYS A 52 7.16 9.68 -13.14
C CYS A 52 7.48 8.66 -12.04
N LYS A 53 7.48 9.07 -10.77
CA LYS A 53 7.74 8.18 -9.63
C LYS A 53 6.90 8.62 -8.42
N ILE A 54 6.19 7.66 -7.82
CA ILE A 54 5.38 7.87 -6.61
C ILE A 54 5.89 6.92 -5.54
N ASN A 55 6.27 7.44 -4.38
CA ASN A 55 6.74 6.62 -3.26
C ASN A 55 5.55 6.07 -2.46
N ILE A 56 5.47 4.73 -2.33
CA ILE A 56 4.45 4.03 -1.55
C ILE A 56 5.16 3.05 -0.61
N ASP A 57 4.99 3.23 0.69
CA ASP A 57 5.62 2.38 1.72
C ASP A 57 4.64 2.07 2.85
N SER A 58 3.98 3.10 3.41
CA SER A 58 3.02 2.91 4.49
C SER A 58 1.92 1.90 4.13
N ASP A 59 1.42 1.91 2.89
CA ASP A 59 0.41 0.94 2.44
C ASP A 59 0.92 -0.51 2.55
N LEU A 60 2.20 -0.75 2.19
CA LEU A 60 2.83 -2.08 2.25
C LEU A 60 3.01 -2.54 3.70
N ARG A 61 3.44 -1.62 4.58
CA ARG A 61 3.61 -1.89 6.01
C ARG A 61 2.28 -2.20 6.68
N LEU A 62 1.21 -1.49 6.31
CA LEU A 62 -0.14 -1.72 6.79
C LEU A 62 -0.65 -3.11 6.36
N ALA A 63 -0.52 -3.45 5.07
CA ALA A 63 -0.90 -4.75 4.55
C ALA A 63 -0.17 -5.90 5.26
N MET A 64 1.16 -5.77 5.40
CA MET A 64 1.99 -6.75 6.11
C MET A 64 1.55 -6.91 7.57
N THR A 65 1.55 -5.80 8.31
CA THR A 65 1.36 -5.80 9.76
C THR A 65 -0.06 -6.18 10.14
N GLY A 66 -1.07 -5.69 9.41
CA GLY A 66 -2.46 -6.07 9.63
C GLY A 66 -2.67 -7.57 9.44
N THR A 67 -2.11 -8.13 8.37
CA THR A 67 -2.25 -9.56 8.09
C THR A 67 -1.58 -10.42 9.16
N ILE A 68 -0.38 -10.05 9.61
CA ILE A 68 0.34 -10.78 10.66
C ILE A 68 -0.40 -10.70 12.00
N ARG A 69 -0.89 -9.51 12.38
CA ARG A 69 -1.66 -9.32 13.62
C ARG A 69 -2.93 -10.16 13.64
N LYS A 70 -3.69 -10.13 12.54
CA LYS A 70 -4.88 -10.95 12.36
C LYS A 70 -4.56 -12.44 12.47
N PHE A 71 -3.50 -12.90 11.79
CA PHE A 71 -3.09 -14.29 11.84
C PHE A 71 -2.79 -14.75 13.27
N PHE A 72 -2.03 -13.97 14.05
CA PHE A 72 -1.72 -14.34 15.43
C PHE A 72 -2.93 -14.30 16.37
N ALA A 73 -3.91 -13.43 16.10
CA ALA A 73 -5.16 -13.41 16.85
C ALA A 73 -6.03 -14.65 16.57
N GLU A 74 -6.07 -15.10 15.31
CA GLU A 74 -6.86 -16.26 14.88
C GLU A 74 -6.17 -17.61 15.17
N HIS A 75 -4.84 -17.62 15.25
CA HIS A 75 -4.02 -18.83 15.36
C HIS A 75 -2.93 -18.69 16.45
N PRO A 76 -3.31 -18.59 17.73
CA PRO A 76 -2.36 -18.34 18.83
C PRO A 76 -1.36 -19.48 19.07
N ASP A 77 -1.66 -20.69 18.59
CA ASP A 77 -0.78 -21.87 18.65
C ASP A 77 0.31 -21.89 17.58
N LYS A 78 0.16 -21.06 16.54
CA LYS A 78 1.04 -21.08 15.36
C LYS A 78 2.23 -20.16 15.53
N PHE A 79 3.42 -20.71 15.29
CA PHE A 79 4.69 -19.98 15.38
C PHE A 79 5.52 -20.01 14.10
N ASP A 80 5.17 -20.87 13.12
CA ASP A 80 5.96 -21.01 11.90
C ASP A 80 5.87 -19.73 11.06
N PRO A 81 7.00 -19.05 10.78
CA PRO A 81 7.03 -17.84 9.97
C PRO A 81 6.42 -17.98 8.59
N ARG A 82 6.48 -19.17 8.00
CA ARG A 82 5.93 -19.41 6.67
C ARG A 82 4.41 -19.35 6.70
N GLU A 83 3.77 -19.75 7.80
CA GLU A 83 2.31 -19.75 7.91
C GLU A 83 1.76 -18.32 7.98
N TYR A 84 2.37 -17.41 8.75
CA TYR A 84 1.90 -16.02 8.85
C TYR A 84 2.48 -15.08 7.79
N LEU A 85 3.69 -15.32 7.27
CA LEU A 85 4.26 -14.49 6.20
C LEU A 85 3.72 -14.82 4.81
N LYS A 86 3.26 -16.04 4.57
CA LYS A 86 2.64 -16.42 3.28
C LYS A 86 1.41 -15.56 2.94
N PRO A 87 0.38 -15.43 3.79
CA PRO A 87 -0.75 -14.56 3.51
C PRO A 87 -0.34 -13.08 3.49
N ALA A 88 0.58 -12.65 4.36
CA ALA A 88 1.03 -11.26 4.39
C ALA A 88 1.72 -10.83 3.07
N ARG A 89 2.58 -11.70 2.52
CA ARG A 89 3.20 -11.49 1.19
C ARG A 89 2.19 -11.50 0.06
N ALA A 90 1.16 -12.36 0.13
CA ALA A 90 0.10 -12.39 -0.87
C ALA A 90 -0.69 -11.07 -0.89
N ASN A 91 -1.05 -10.54 0.29
CA ASN A 91 -1.75 -9.26 0.40
C ASN A 91 -0.91 -8.08 -0.11
N ILE A 92 0.39 -8.05 0.18
CA ILE A 92 1.30 -7.07 -0.43
C ILE A 92 1.29 -7.18 -1.96
N LYS A 93 1.35 -8.40 -2.50
CA LYS A 93 1.36 -8.62 -3.96
C LYS A 93 0.07 -8.09 -4.61
N GLU A 94 -1.09 -8.40 -4.04
CA GLU A 94 -2.37 -7.89 -4.56
C GLU A 94 -2.49 -6.37 -4.40
N LEU A 95 -2.04 -5.81 -3.28
CA LEU A 95 -1.98 -4.35 -3.08
C LEU A 95 -1.11 -3.70 -4.16
N VAL A 96 0.12 -4.18 -4.38
CA VAL A 96 1.02 -3.64 -5.40
C VAL A 96 0.42 -3.78 -6.80
N LYS A 97 -0.19 -4.93 -7.12
CA LYS A 97 -0.89 -5.14 -8.39
C LYS A 97 -2.01 -4.13 -8.60
N HIS A 98 -2.85 -3.89 -7.59
CA HIS A 98 -3.86 -2.83 -7.62
C HIS A 98 -3.25 -1.46 -7.88
N LYS A 99 -2.17 -1.10 -7.16
CA LYS A 99 -1.46 0.17 -7.38
C LYS A 99 -0.95 0.30 -8.82
N LEU A 100 -0.32 -0.74 -9.38
CA LEU A 100 0.24 -0.70 -10.73
C LEU A 100 -0.84 -0.51 -11.81
N ILE A 101 -1.96 -1.22 -11.69
CA ILE A 101 -3.04 -1.22 -12.68
C ILE A 101 -3.92 0.02 -12.52
N ASN A 102 -4.46 0.24 -11.33
CA ASN A 102 -5.56 1.17 -11.10
C ASN A 102 -5.10 2.57 -10.69
N VAL A 103 -3.93 2.70 -10.05
CA VAL A 103 -3.45 3.98 -9.49
C VAL A 103 -2.35 4.59 -10.35
N LEU A 104 -1.24 3.88 -10.51
CA LEU A 104 -0.08 4.33 -11.28
C LEU A 104 -0.33 4.18 -12.79
N GLY A 105 -1.08 3.14 -13.19
CA GLY A 105 -1.39 2.82 -14.58
C GLY A 105 -0.15 2.57 -15.43
N CYS A 106 0.84 1.86 -14.86
CA CYS A 106 2.08 1.47 -15.51
C CYS A 106 2.14 -0.03 -15.83
N ASP A 107 1.00 -0.74 -15.71
CA ASP A 107 0.87 -2.13 -16.15
C ASP A 107 1.17 -2.28 -17.65
N GLY A 108 1.84 -3.38 -18.03
CA GLY A 108 2.22 -3.67 -19.43
C GLY A 108 3.25 -2.73 -20.04
N LYS A 109 4.10 -2.06 -19.23
CA LYS A 109 5.15 -1.11 -19.69
C LYS A 109 6.58 -1.63 -19.53
N ALA A 110 6.75 -2.95 -19.40
CA ALA A 110 8.05 -3.62 -19.26
C ALA A 110 8.80 -3.73 -20.60
#